data_AF-A0A4Y2WTA3-F1
#
_entry.id   AF-A0A4Y2WTA3-F1
#
_cell.length_a   1.000
_cell.length_b   1.000
_cell.length_c   1.000
_cell.angle_alpha   90.00
_cell.angle_beta   90.00
_cell.angle_gamma   90.00
#
_symmetry.space_group_name_H-M   'P 1'
#
loop_
_entity.id
_entity.type
_entity.pdbx_description
1 polymer ?
#
loop_
_entity_poly.entity_id
_entity_poly.type
_entity_poly.pdbx_seq_one_letter_code
_entity_poly.pdbx_strand_id
1 'polypeptide(L)'
;MDRWIGYHSTGGFLTVSTPPETNALKEAFAEAAREVGYEYRDINGEKQAGFAKIQGTIRDGRRCSTAKAYLIPAEDRDNLHIVNEAYVQK
;
A
#
# COMPACT_ATOMS: atom_id res chain seq x y z
N MET A 1 -5.12 -15.54 -7.79
CA MET A 1 -4.32 -14.57 -6.99
C MET A 1 -5.32 -13.89 -6.05
N ASP A 2 -5.94 -14.67 -5.15
CA ASP A 2 -7.23 -14.27 -4.54
C ASP A 2 -7.32 -14.66 -3.07
N ARG A 3 -6.20 -14.59 -2.34
CA ARG A 3 -6.16 -15.16 -0.98
C ARG A 3 -6.66 -14.21 0.13
N TRP A 4 -7.05 -12.98 -0.20
CA TRP A 4 -7.34 -11.90 0.79
C TRP A 4 -8.67 -11.18 0.55
N ILE A 5 -9.68 -11.89 0.02
CA ILE A 5 -11.01 -11.31 -0.20
C ILE A 5 -11.67 -11.11 1.18
N GLY A 6 -11.96 -9.85 1.56
CA GLY A 6 -12.71 -9.51 2.77
C GLY A 6 -12.22 -8.24 3.50
N TYR A 7 -10.91 -7.97 3.46
CA TYR A 7 -10.29 -6.81 4.13
C TYR A 7 -9.68 -5.79 3.17
N HIS A 8 -9.85 -6.01 1.87
CA HIS A 8 -9.38 -5.14 0.80
C HIS A 8 -10.54 -4.77 -0.12
N SER A 9 -10.47 -3.57 -0.69
CA SER A 9 -11.44 -3.08 -1.67
C SER A 9 -10.76 -2.78 -3.00
N THR A 10 -11.53 -2.83 -4.08
CA THR A 10 -11.11 -2.47 -5.44
C THR A 10 -11.87 -1.23 -5.92
N GLY A 11 -11.32 -0.51 -6.90
CA GLY A 11 -11.93 0.71 -7.45
C GLY A 11 -11.63 2.01 -6.69
N GLY A 12 -10.93 1.94 -5.55
CA GLY A 12 -10.48 3.12 -4.82
C GLY A 12 -9.34 3.88 -5.52
N PHE A 13 -9.25 5.18 -5.26
CA PHE A 13 -8.25 6.07 -5.86
C PHE A 13 -6.83 5.89 -5.34
N LEU A 14 -6.63 5.31 -4.14
CA LEU A 14 -5.31 5.04 -3.58
C LEU A 14 -4.92 3.59 -3.85
N THR A 15 -3.99 3.39 -4.79
CA THR A 15 -3.58 2.03 -5.17
C THR A 15 -2.66 1.44 -4.11
N VAL A 16 -3.06 0.29 -3.57
CA VAL A 16 -2.23 -0.56 -2.72
C VAL A 16 -1.84 -1.79 -3.52
N SER A 17 -0.55 -2.12 -3.51
CA SER A 17 -0.05 -3.33 -4.17
C SER A 17 1.11 -3.94 -3.40
N THR A 18 1.39 -5.19 -3.70
CA THR A 18 2.59 -5.89 -3.22
C THR A 18 3.68 -5.75 -4.29
N PRO A 19 4.89 -5.28 -3.93
CA PRO A 19 6.01 -5.24 -4.88
C PRO A 19 6.28 -6.64 -5.47
N PRO A 20 6.46 -6.76 -6.80
CA PRO A 20 6.72 -8.06 -7.43
C PRO A 20 8.10 -8.61 -7.10
N GLU A 21 9.06 -7.73 -6.83
CA GLU A 21 10.45 -8.04 -6.50
C GLU A 21 10.56 -8.83 -5.18
N THR A 22 11.07 -10.06 -5.27
CA THR A 22 11.51 -10.86 -4.11
C THR A 22 13.04 -10.98 -4.13
N ASN A 23 13.63 -11.34 -2.99
CA ASN A 23 15.04 -11.68 -2.90
C ASN A 23 15.22 -12.81 -1.89
N ALA A 24 16.38 -13.48 -1.93
CA ALA A 24 16.67 -14.62 -1.06
C ALA A 24 16.50 -14.29 0.44
N LEU A 25 16.74 -13.03 0.83
CA LEU A 25 16.59 -12.61 2.22
C LEU A 25 15.11 -12.60 2.65
N LYS A 26 14.19 -12.10 1.81
CA LYS A 26 12.75 -12.13 2.08
C LYS A 26 12.22 -13.55 2.24
N GLU A 27 12.73 -14.49 1.45
CA GLU A 27 12.37 -15.90 1.52
C GLU A 27 12.92 -16.55 2.79
N ALA A 28 14.19 -16.31 3.11
CA ALA A 28 14.82 -16.80 4.33
C ALA A 28 14.10 -16.32 5.60
N PHE A 29 13.70 -15.04 5.65
CA PHE A 29 12.91 -14.52 6.78
C PHE A 29 11.51 -15.14 6.87
N ALA A 30 10.85 -15.36 5.73
CA ALA A 30 9.55 -16.00 5.72
C ALA A 30 9.61 -17.45 6.20
N GLU A 31 10.70 -18.16 5.90
CA GLU A 31 10.92 -19.53 6.37
C GLU A 31 11.28 -19.58 7.86
N ALA A 32 12.26 -18.77 8.30
CA ALA A 32 12.63 -18.68 9.72
C ALA A 32 11.43 -18.31 10.61
N ALA A 33 10.53 -17.46 10.12
CA ALA A 33 9.28 -17.13 10.81
C ALA A 33 8.39 -18.36 11.01
N ARG A 34 8.28 -19.24 10.01
CA ARG A 34 7.50 -20.49 10.11
C ARG A 34 8.13 -21.47 11.08
N GLU A 35 9.45 -21.58 11.07
CA GLU A 35 10.19 -22.48 11.97
C GLU A 35 9.95 -22.16 13.45
N VAL A 36 9.79 -20.88 13.79
CA VAL A 36 9.49 -20.44 15.17
C VAL A 36 7.99 -20.26 15.43
N GLY A 37 7.12 -20.77 14.54
CA GLY A 37 5.68 -20.87 14.75
C GLY A 37 4.84 -19.66 14.35
N TYR A 38 5.41 -18.67 13.64
CA TYR A 38 4.62 -17.57 13.08
C TYR A 38 3.97 -17.94 11.75
N GLU A 39 2.72 -17.53 11.60
CA GLU A 39 2.00 -17.71 10.36
C GLU A 39 2.36 -16.66 9.30
N TYR A 40 2.46 -17.10 8.05
CA TYR A 40 2.57 -16.21 6.90
C TYR A 40 1.16 -15.82 6.41
N ARG A 41 0.80 -14.53 6.54
CA ARG A 41 -0.56 -14.04 6.28
C ARG A 41 -0.61 -12.62 5.70
N ASP A 42 -1.80 -12.10 5.52
CA ASP A 42 -2.04 -10.68 5.28
C ASP A 42 -2.16 -9.95 6.61
N ILE A 43 -1.22 -9.05 6.86
CA ILE A 43 -1.14 -8.25 8.07
C ILE A 43 -2.21 -7.15 8.12
N ASN A 44 -2.87 -6.86 7.00
CA ASN A 44 -4.00 -5.93 6.91
C ASN A 44 -5.36 -6.65 6.94
N GLY A 45 -5.35 -7.97 7.15
CA GLY A 45 -6.55 -8.78 7.28
C GLY A 45 -7.09 -8.86 8.71
N GLU A 46 -7.91 -9.87 8.97
CA GLU A 46 -8.51 -10.15 10.29
C GLU A 46 -7.50 -10.18 11.43
N LYS A 47 -6.32 -10.78 11.19
CA LYS A 47 -5.26 -10.97 12.18
C LYS A 47 -3.98 -10.33 11.71
N GLN A 48 -3.52 -9.32 12.44
CA GLN A 48 -2.33 -8.56 12.07
C GLN A 48 -1.03 -9.26 12.46
N ALA A 49 -1.02 -10.04 13.54
CA ALA A 49 0.19 -10.72 14.00
C ALA A 49 0.59 -11.85 13.05
N GLY A 50 1.83 -11.79 12.54
CA GLY A 50 2.41 -12.76 11.62
C GLY A 50 3.44 -12.12 10.69
N PHE A 51 3.86 -12.87 9.68
CA PHE A 51 4.77 -12.39 8.63
C PHE A 51 4.03 -12.27 7.30
N ALA A 52 4.43 -11.31 6.47
CA ALA A 52 3.76 -11.03 5.20
C ALA A 52 4.71 -10.47 4.15
N LYS A 53 4.33 -10.60 2.88
CA LYS A 53 4.79 -9.68 1.85
C LYS A 53 4.15 -8.32 2.10
N ILE A 54 4.98 -7.33 2.43
CA ILE A 54 4.50 -5.99 2.74
C ILE A 54 3.81 -5.37 1.53
N GLN A 55 2.61 -4.86 1.77
CA GLN A 55 1.87 -4.04 0.81
C GLN A 55 2.28 -2.58 0.98
N GLY A 56 2.29 -1.83 -0.11
CA GLY A 56 2.57 -0.40 -0.12
C GLY A 56 1.63 0.36 -1.03
N THR A 57 1.51 1.67 -0.82
CA THR A 57 0.80 2.57 -1.73
C THR A 57 1.64 2.76 -3.00
N ILE A 58 1.49 1.84 -3.95
CA ILE A 58 2.32 1.71 -5.14
C ILE A 58 1.42 1.54 -6.35
N ARG A 59 1.61 2.39 -7.35
CA ARG A 59 0.97 2.33 -8.68
C ARG A 59 2.06 2.36 -9.74
N ASP A 60 2.07 1.36 -10.62
CA ASP A 60 3.04 1.24 -11.73
C ASP A 60 4.51 1.36 -11.27
N GLY A 61 4.85 0.66 -10.19
CA GLY A 61 6.20 0.63 -9.62
C GLY A 61 6.64 1.91 -8.91
N ARG A 62 5.76 2.93 -8.80
CA ARG A 62 6.05 4.20 -8.15
C ARG A 62 5.14 4.46 -6.96
N ARG A 63 5.59 5.33 -6.04
CA ARG A 63 4.78 5.79 -4.91
C ARG A 63 3.46 6.40 -5.40
N CYS A 64 2.35 5.89 -4.89
CA CYS A 64 1.03 6.49 -5.02
C CYS A 64 0.76 7.36 -3.79
N SER A 65 1.11 8.66 -3.84
CA SER A 65 0.82 9.60 -2.76
C SER A 65 -0.65 10.02 -2.73
N THR A 66 -1.09 10.68 -1.67
CA THR A 66 -2.44 11.28 -1.61
C THR A 66 -2.66 12.31 -2.72
N ALA A 67 -1.64 13.12 -3.04
CA ALA A 67 -1.70 14.04 -4.18
C ALA A 67 -1.90 13.29 -5.51
N LYS A 68 -1.14 12.21 -5.76
CA LYS A 68 -1.26 11.37 -6.97
C LYS A 68 -2.60 10.63 -7.04
N ALA A 69 -3.14 10.24 -5.90
CA ALA A 69 -4.39 9.50 -5.80
C ALA A 69 -5.62 10.42 -5.97
N TYR A 70 -5.62 11.59 -5.34
CA TYR A 70 -6.82 12.41 -5.18
C TYR A 70 -6.74 13.79 -5.81
N LEU A 71 -5.61 14.50 -5.68
CA LEU A 71 -5.50 15.89 -6.15
C LEU A 71 -5.26 15.97 -7.65
N ILE A 72 -4.25 15.25 -8.16
CA ILE A 72 -3.87 15.29 -9.58
C ILE A 72 -5.05 14.89 -10.48
N PRO A 73 -5.82 13.81 -10.20
CA PRO A 73 -6.98 13.46 -11.04
C PRO A 73 -8.13 14.48 -11.01
N ALA A 74 -8.10 15.45 -10.09
CA ALA A 74 -9.13 16.45 -9.88
C ALA A 74 -8.63 17.88 -10.15
N GLU A 75 -7.38 18.05 -10.60
CA GLU A 75 -6.72 19.36 -10.66
C GLU A 75 -7.36 20.33 -11.66
N ASP A 76 -8.05 19.81 -12.68
CA ASP A 76 -8.75 20.60 -13.69
C ASP A 76 -10.17 21.03 -13.28
N ARG A 77 -10.62 20.73 -12.05
CA ARG A 77 -11.95 21.15 -11.59
C ARG A 77 -11.92 22.63 -11.22
N ASP A 78 -12.79 23.42 -11.83
CA ASP A 78 -12.88 24.88 -11.61
C ASP A 78 -13.10 25.28 -10.14
N ASN A 79 -13.66 24.39 -9.32
CA ASN A 79 -13.91 24.61 -7.90
C ASN A 79 -12.79 24.10 -6.97
N LEU A 80 -11.63 23.69 -7.51
CA LEU A 80 -10.46 23.28 -6.74
C LEU A 80 -9.25 24.16 -7.11
N HIS A 81 -8.68 24.81 -6.09
CA HIS A 81 -7.45 25.60 -6.25
C HIS A 81 -6.32 24.98 -5.44
N ILE A 82 -5.25 24.55 -6.11
CA ILE A 82 -4.07 23.96 -5.48
C ILE A 82 -2.96 25.02 -5.47
N VAL A 83 -2.56 25.46 -4.28
CA VAL A 83 -1.47 26.43 -4.09
C VAL A 83 -0.31 25.73 -3.40
N ASN A 84 0.83 25.65 -4.08
CA ASN A 84 2.06 25.09 -3.53
C ASN A 84 2.89 26.20 -2.89
N GLU A 85 3.86 25.81 -2.04
CA GLU A 85 4.81 26.75 -1.40
C GLU A 85 4.16 27.86 -0.54
N ALA A 86 2.89 27.69 -0.16
CA ALA A 86 2.16 28.64 0.67
C ALA A 86 2.13 28.19 2.14
N TYR A 87 3.01 28.77 2.95
CA TYR A 87 2.97 28.58 4.41
C TYR A 87 1.85 29.41 5.03
N VAL A 88 0.91 28.75 5.71
CA VAL A 88 -0.24 29.44 6.32
C VAL A 88 0.21 30.27 7.52
N GLN A 89 -0.19 31.54 7.55
CA GLN A 89 0.02 32.47 8.66
C GLN A 89 -1.33 32.89 9.26
N LYS A 90 -1.32 33.43 10.49
CA LYS A 90 -2.52 33.85 11.23
C LYS A 90 -2.86 35.31 10.96
#